data_AF-A0A1Z5IJI8-F1
#
_entry.id   AF-A0A1Z5IJI8-F1
#
_cell.length_a   1.000
_cell.length_b   1.000
_cell.length_c   1.000
_cell.angle_alpha   90.00
_cell.angle_beta   90.00
_cell.angle_gamma   90.00
#
_symmetry.space_group_name_H-M   'P 1'
#
loop_
_entity.id
_entity.type
_entity.pdbx_description
1 polymer ?
#
loop_
_entity_poly.entity_id
_entity_poly.type
_entity_poly.pdbx_seq_one_letter_code
_entity_poly.pdbx_strand_id
1 'polypeptide(L)'
;MFWLFVNRLRRYLDSQFHVPLKYLASWEVQPRSKRIHYHIILFDFPYIPVQQLSHIWKNGYIFIEKIDKVDSDRRGSYIAKYLTKNIEEYGVKLHKVKRFFKSQNLKPINEKHFLLDRGAFDKDSAEGLVFESIYFQKRYDSLKQEWYSNKVHYYIYRDQYNLNKKKG
;
A
#
# COMPACT_ATOMS: atom_id res chain seq x y z
N MET A 1 -20.92 3.16 8.82
CA MET A 1 -20.88 1.71 8.58
C MET A 1 -19.47 1.12 8.72
N PHE A 2 -18.49 1.53 7.91
CA PHE A 2 -17.11 1.01 7.97
C PHE A 2 -16.35 1.34 9.27
N TRP A 3 -16.45 2.57 9.76
CA TRP A 3 -15.79 2.96 11.03
C TRP A 3 -16.23 2.09 12.22
N LEU A 4 -17.52 1.70 12.28
CA LEU A 4 -18.02 0.81 13.32
C LEU A 4 -17.39 -0.57 13.26
N PHE A 5 -17.12 -1.07 12.05
CA PHE A 5 -16.41 -2.33 11.87
C PHE A 5 -14.96 -2.26 12.32
N VAL A 6 -14.23 -1.23 11.87
CA VAL A 6 -12.84 -1.01 12.28
C VAL A 6 -12.74 -0.93 13.80
N ASN A 7 -13.70 -0.26 14.46
CA ASN A 7 -13.72 -0.19 15.92
C ASN A 7 -14.04 -1.52 16.60
N ARG A 8 -15.02 -2.28 16.09
CA ARG A 8 -15.33 -3.62 16.63
C ARG A 8 -14.16 -4.56 16.44
N LEU A 9 -13.55 -4.56 15.26
CA LEU A 9 -12.37 -5.37 14.96
C LEU A 9 -11.19 -4.97 15.84
N ARG A 10 -10.95 -3.67 16.04
CA ARG A 10 -9.91 -3.18 16.95
C ARG A 10 -10.11 -3.71 18.37
N ARG A 11 -11.32 -3.58 18.92
CA ARG A 11 -11.63 -4.09 20.28
C ARG A 11 -11.47 -5.60 20.38
N TYR A 12 -11.86 -6.34 19.34
CA TYR A 12 -11.71 -7.78 19.29
C TYR A 12 -10.23 -8.20 19.26
N LEU A 13 -9.41 -7.53 18.44
CA LEU A 13 -7.98 -7.80 18.39
C LEU A 13 -7.28 -7.47 19.70
N ASP A 14 -7.66 -6.37 20.32
CA ASP A 14 -7.12 -5.95 21.61
C ASP A 14 -7.44 -6.98 22.71
N SER A 15 -8.69 -7.43 22.80
CA SER A 15 -9.11 -8.36 23.87
C SER A 15 -8.65 -9.80 23.66
N GLN A 16 -8.58 -10.28 22.43
CA GLN A 16 -8.26 -11.69 22.15
C GLN A 16 -6.78 -11.93 21.87
N PHE A 17 -6.10 -10.95 21.27
CA PHE A 17 -4.74 -11.12 20.76
C PHE A 17 -3.76 -10.08 21.31
N HIS A 18 -4.24 -9.01 21.96
CA HIS A 18 -3.41 -7.90 22.46
C HIS A 18 -2.54 -7.28 21.35
N VAL A 19 -3.05 -7.25 20.11
CA VAL A 19 -2.34 -6.68 18.96
C VAL A 19 -3.08 -5.48 18.37
N PRO A 20 -2.35 -4.46 17.92
CA PRO A 20 -2.98 -3.28 17.36
C PRO A 20 -3.38 -3.50 15.90
N LEU A 21 -4.60 -3.11 15.52
CA LEU A 21 -5.07 -3.20 14.13
C LEU A 21 -4.24 -2.32 13.19
N LYS A 22 -3.59 -2.91 12.18
CA LYS A 22 -2.88 -2.21 11.10
C LYS A 22 -3.53 -2.51 9.76
N TYR A 23 -3.96 -1.48 9.02
CA TYR A 23 -4.65 -1.70 7.75
C TYR A 23 -4.50 -0.56 6.73
N LEU A 24 -4.70 -0.91 5.46
CA LEU A 24 -5.06 -0.01 4.37
C LEU A 24 -6.43 -0.43 3.83
N ALA A 25 -7.27 0.52 3.47
CA ALA A 25 -8.56 0.21 2.85
C ALA A 25 -8.95 1.22 1.78
N SER A 26 -9.69 0.73 0.78
CA SER A 26 -10.41 1.53 -0.20
C SER A 26 -11.88 1.09 -0.27
N TRP A 27 -12.70 1.87 -0.95
CA TRP A 27 -14.07 1.47 -1.24
C TRP A 27 -14.44 1.78 -2.68
N GLU A 28 -15.30 0.94 -3.24
CA GLU A 28 -15.88 1.09 -4.57
C GLU A 28 -17.41 0.92 -4.50
N VAL A 29 -18.13 1.49 -5.47
CA VAL A 29 -19.56 1.18 -5.67
C VAL A 29 -19.63 -0.03 -6.58
N GLN A 30 -20.29 -1.10 -6.13
CA GLN A 30 -20.47 -2.28 -6.95
C GLN A 30 -21.43 -1.96 -8.13
N PRO A 31 -21.02 -2.16 -9.40
CA PRO A 31 -21.79 -1.69 -10.56
C PRO A 31 -23.23 -2.22 -10.62
N ARG A 32 -23.45 -3.48 -10.21
CA ARG A 32 -24.75 -4.14 -10.31
C ARG A 32 -25.69 -3.84 -9.14
N SER A 33 -25.19 -3.87 -7.90
CA SER A 33 -26.01 -3.74 -6.70
C SER A 33 -26.08 -2.32 -6.14
N LYS A 34 -25.23 -1.41 -6.63
CA LYS A 34 -24.99 -0.07 -6.08
C LYS A 34 -24.58 -0.07 -4.59
N ARG A 35 -24.17 -1.23 -4.05
CA ARG A 35 -23.69 -1.37 -2.68
C ARG A 35 -22.24 -0.91 -2.58
N ILE A 36 -21.87 -0.38 -1.42
CA ILE A 36 -20.48 -0.02 -1.12
C ILE A 36 -19.70 -1.29 -0.80
N HIS A 37 -18.64 -1.55 -1.55
CA HIS A 37 -17.74 -2.67 -1.37
C HIS A 37 -16.38 -2.15 -0.86
N TYR A 38 -15.91 -2.69 0.27
CA TYR A 38 -14.65 -2.28 0.88
C TYR A 38 -13.57 -3.31 0.56
N HIS A 39 -12.42 -2.83 0.07
CA HIS A 39 -11.19 -3.63 -0.03
C HIS A 39 -10.30 -3.27 1.16
N ILE A 40 -9.81 -4.27 1.88
CA ILE A 40 -9.00 -4.08 3.10
C ILE A 40 -7.77 -4.97 3.04
N ILE A 41 -6.61 -4.37 3.28
CA ILE A 41 -5.34 -5.08 3.47
C ILE A 41 -4.99 -4.98 4.94
N LEU A 42 -4.76 -6.12 5.57
CA LEU A 42 -4.45 -6.25 6.99
C LEU A 42 -2.97 -6.63 7.15
N PHE A 43 -2.27 -5.97 8.08
CA PHE A 43 -0.85 -6.17 8.33
C PHE A 43 -0.63 -6.74 9.73
N ASP A 44 0.34 -7.64 9.88
CA ASP A 44 0.66 -8.32 11.14
C ASP A 44 -0.60 -8.87 11.84
N PHE A 45 -1.52 -9.44 11.06
CA PHE A 45 -2.88 -9.76 11.51
C PHE A 45 -3.02 -11.24 11.86
N PRO A 46 -3.56 -11.59 13.05
CA PRO A 46 -3.76 -12.98 13.44
C PRO A 46 -4.83 -13.66 12.58
N TYR A 47 -4.76 -14.97 12.43
CA TYR A 47 -5.82 -15.70 11.75
C TYR A 47 -7.12 -15.61 12.54
N ILE A 48 -8.18 -15.15 11.88
CA ILE A 48 -9.55 -15.13 12.43
C ILE A 48 -10.45 -15.82 11.42
N PRO A 49 -11.26 -16.82 11.84
CA PRO A 49 -12.22 -17.48 10.96
C PRO A 49 -13.19 -16.48 10.31
N VAL A 50 -13.58 -16.74 9.05
CA VAL A 50 -14.47 -15.84 8.29
C VAL A 50 -15.83 -15.66 8.97
N GLN A 51 -16.32 -16.69 9.67
CA GLN A 51 -17.57 -16.64 10.44
C GLN A 51 -17.48 -15.61 11.57
N GLN A 52 -16.36 -15.59 12.29
CA GLN A 52 -16.11 -14.64 13.36
C GLN A 52 -15.94 -13.21 12.82
N LEU A 53 -15.22 -13.05 11.70
CA LEU A 53 -15.11 -11.74 11.03
C LEU A 53 -16.47 -11.25 10.54
N SER A 54 -17.32 -12.14 10.01
CA SER A 54 -18.67 -11.82 9.58
C SER A 54 -19.53 -11.34 10.76
N HIS A 55 -19.42 -12.02 11.92
CA HIS A 55 -20.07 -11.59 13.16
C HIS A 55 -19.59 -10.20 13.63
N ILE A 56 -18.29 -9.93 13.54
CA ILE A 56 -17.71 -8.60 13.83
C ILE A 56 -18.21 -7.55 12.82
N TRP A 57 -18.36 -7.92 11.56
CA TRP A 57 -18.83 -7.01 10.51
C TRP A 57 -20.30 -6.65 10.63
N LYS A 58 -21.15 -7.64 10.94
CA LYS A 58 -22.61 -7.53 11.07
C LYS A 58 -23.38 -7.16 9.79
N ASN A 59 -22.71 -6.89 8.67
CA ASN A 59 -23.34 -6.28 7.49
C ASN A 59 -22.98 -6.98 6.17
N GLY A 60 -23.70 -8.04 5.81
CA GLY A 60 -23.50 -8.69 4.51
C GLY A 60 -22.30 -9.64 4.50
N TYR A 61 -21.57 -9.70 3.39
CA TYR A 61 -20.60 -10.76 3.11
C TYR A 61 -19.16 -10.30 3.29
N ILE A 62 -18.29 -11.22 3.74
CA ILE A 62 -16.84 -11.04 3.79
C ILE A 62 -16.20 -12.13 2.94
N PHE A 63 -15.27 -11.72 2.09
CA PHE A 63 -14.40 -12.60 1.33
C PHE A 63 -12.96 -12.34 1.74
N ILE A 64 -12.20 -13.41 1.97
CA ILE A 64 -10.81 -13.33 2.41
C ILE A 64 -9.97 -14.12 1.42
N GLU A 65 -8.99 -13.46 0.81
CA GLU A 65 -7.98 -14.12 0.00
C GLU A 65 -6.61 -13.95 0.64
N LYS A 66 -5.82 -15.02 0.60
CA LYS A 66 -4.39 -14.94 0.90
C LYS A 66 -3.68 -14.32 -0.32
N ILE A 67 -2.76 -13.40 -0.05
CA ILE A 67 -2.03 -12.62 -1.07
C ILE A 67 -0.83 -13.42 -1.64
N ASP A 68 -0.77 -14.74 -1.46
CA ASP A 68 0.35 -15.59 -1.90
C ASP A 68 0.23 -16.06 -3.36
N LYS A 69 -0.83 -15.63 -4.08
CA LYS A 69 -1.04 -15.97 -5.49
C LYS A 69 -0.06 -15.31 -6.46
N VAL A 70 0.74 -14.35 -6.01
CA VAL A 70 1.71 -13.60 -6.81
C VAL A 70 3.04 -13.50 -6.09
N ASP A 71 4.12 -13.47 -6.87
CA ASP A 71 5.50 -13.33 -6.38
C ASP A 71 5.64 -12.14 -5.43
N SER A 72 6.58 -12.24 -4.48
CA SER A 72 6.82 -11.21 -3.46
C SER A 72 6.88 -9.80 -4.01
N ASP A 73 7.53 -9.66 -5.17
CA ASP A 73 7.86 -8.38 -5.79
C ASP A 73 6.69 -7.80 -6.56
N ARG A 74 5.68 -8.63 -6.88
CA ARG A 74 4.47 -8.27 -7.62
C ARG A 74 3.25 -8.07 -6.73
N ARG A 75 3.33 -8.49 -5.45
CA ARG A 75 2.25 -8.32 -4.47
C ARG A 75 1.79 -6.87 -4.35
N GLY A 76 2.73 -5.92 -4.35
CA GLY A 76 2.41 -4.49 -4.30
C GLY A 76 1.50 -4.04 -5.45
N SER A 77 1.86 -4.38 -6.69
CA SER A 77 1.08 -4.04 -7.88
C SER A 77 -0.29 -4.74 -7.90
N TYR A 78 -0.34 -6.00 -7.48
CA TYR A 78 -1.59 -6.75 -7.36
C TYR A 78 -2.55 -6.09 -6.36
N ILE A 79 -2.04 -5.68 -5.20
CA ILE A 79 -2.81 -4.97 -4.18
C ILE A 79 -3.24 -3.58 -4.68
N ALA A 80 -2.35 -2.85 -5.35
CA ALA A 80 -2.65 -1.52 -5.90
C ALA A 80 -3.85 -1.55 -6.85
N LYS A 81 -4.03 -2.63 -7.63
CA LYS A 81 -5.20 -2.83 -8.49
C LYS A 81 -6.53 -2.75 -7.73
N TYR A 82 -6.62 -3.31 -6.52
CA TYR A 82 -7.84 -3.23 -5.70
C TYR A 82 -8.05 -1.85 -5.08
N LEU A 83 -6.96 -1.13 -4.84
CA LEU A 83 -6.98 0.23 -4.32
C LEU A 83 -7.41 1.24 -5.40
N THR A 84 -7.02 1.00 -6.66
CA THR A 84 -7.22 1.96 -7.76
C THR A 84 -8.39 1.64 -8.68
N LYS A 85 -9.05 0.51 -8.49
CA LYS A 85 -10.16 0.08 -9.34
C LYS A 85 -11.28 1.13 -9.36
N ASN A 86 -11.79 1.43 -10.56
CA ASN A 86 -12.93 2.32 -10.79
C ASN A 86 -12.74 3.76 -10.27
N ILE A 87 -11.49 4.20 -10.07
CA ILE A 87 -11.22 5.57 -9.63
C ILE A 87 -11.70 6.59 -10.67
N GLU A 88 -11.44 6.30 -11.95
CA GLU A 88 -11.73 7.17 -13.09
C GLU A 88 -13.22 7.26 -13.41
N GLU A 89 -13.93 6.12 -13.40
CA GLU A 89 -15.35 6.03 -13.76
C GLU A 89 -16.26 6.92 -12.88
N TYR A 90 -15.92 7.07 -11.60
CA TYR A 90 -16.65 7.92 -10.66
C TYR A 90 -15.87 9.19 -10.27
N GLY A 91 -14.73 9.45 -10.91
CA GLY A 91 -13.77 10.50 -10.53
C GLY A 91 -14.38 11.90 -10.50
N VAL A 92 -15.23 12.23 -11.47
CA VAL A 92 -15.84 13.57 -11.59
C VAL A 92 -16.88 13.83 -10.49
N LYS A 93 -17.71 12.82 -10.14
CA LYS A 93 -18.79 12.98 -9.15
C LYS A 93 -18.34 12.83 -7.69
N LEU A 94 -17.20 12.16 -7.45
CA LEU A 94 -16.71 11.82 -6.10
C LEU A 94 -15.32 12.40 -5.79
N HIS A 95 -14.83 13.37 -6.58
CA HIS A 95 -13.49 13.96 -6.47
C HIS A 95 -13.13 14.50 -5.06
N LYS A 96 -14.13 14.79 -4.23
CA LYS A 96 -13.95 15.31 -2.86
C LYS A 96 -14.22 14.29 -1.75
N VAL A 97 -14.55 13.04 -2.09
CA VAL A 97 -14.86 12.01 -1.10
C VAL A 97 -13.61 11.19 -0.80
N LYS A 98 -13.26 11.06 0.48
CA LYS A 98 -12.13 10.23 0.91
C LYS A 98 -12.36 8.77 0.52
N ARG A 99 -11.50 8.26 -0.36
CA ARG A 99 -11.52 6.86 -0.84
C ARG A 99 -10.57 5.95 -0.08
N PHE A 100 -9.48 6.50 0.42
CA PHE A 100 -8.43 5.74 1.09
C PHE A 100 -8.45 5.94 2.60
N PHE A 101 -8.31 4.84 3.32
CA PHE A 101 -8.19 4.81 4.78
C PHE A 101 -6.92 4.06 5.17
N LYS A 102 -6.24 4.56 6.19
CA LYS A 102 -5.12 3.88 6.83
C LYS A 102 -5.27 3.95 8.34
N SER A 103 -4.79 2.93 9.05
CA SER A 103 -4.62 3.05 10.49
C SER A 103 -3.48 4.03 10.82
N GLN A 104 -3.57 4.71 11.96
CA GLN A 104 -2.57 5.71 12.39
C GLN A 104 -1.23 5.06 12.78
N ASN A 105 -1.29 3.84 13.32
CA ASN A 105 -0.13 3.03 13.70
C ASN A 105 0.54 2.30 12.52
N LEU A 106 0.00 2.39 11.30
CA LEU A 106 0.67 1.87 10.10
C LEU A 106 1.72 2.88 9.64
N LYS A 107 2.96 2.65 10.09
CA LYS A 107 4.13 3.43 9.71
C LYS A 107 4.59 3.03 8.31
N PRO A 108 4.90 4.00 7.43
CA PRO A 108 5.58 3.69 6.18
C PRO A 108 6.96 3.10 6.48
N ILE A 109 7.48 2.34 5.53
CA ILE A 109 8.86 1.88 5.60
C ILE A 109 9.74 3.13 5.42
N ASN A 110 10.79 3.26 6.24
CA ASN A 110 11.71 4.39 6.16
C ASN A 110 12.70 4.12 5.03
N GLU A 111 12.29 4.45 3.80
CA GLU A 111 13.07 4.26 2.57
C GLU A 111 13.42 5.62 1.97
N LYS A 112 14.67 5.77 1.54
CA LYS A 112 15.15 6.96 0.82
C LYS A 112 15.27 6.58 -0.65
N HIS A 113 14.64 7.39 -1.50
CA HIS A 113 14.56 7.17 -2.94
C HIS A 113 15.45 8.19 -3.63
N PHE A 114 16.40 7.72 -4.43
CA PHE A 114 17.29 8.60 -5.19
C PHE A 114 17.10 8.35 -6.68
N LEU A 115 16.94 9.44 -7.42
CA LEU A 115 16.79 9.46 -8.87
C LEU A 115 17.94 10.31 -9.42
N LEU A 116 18.99 9.64 -9.91
CA LEU A 116 20.25 10.29 -10.22
C LEU A 116 20.63 10.12 -11.69
N ASP A 117 20.93 11.26 -12.29
CA ASP A 117 21.55 11.45 -13.60
C ASP A 117 23.07 11.37 -13.37
N ARG A 118 23.75 10.34 -13.87
CA ARG A 118 25.05 9.93 -13.28
C ARG A 118 26.19 10.90 -13.57
N GLY A 119 26.89 11.26 -12.49
CA GLY A 119 28.29 11.70 -12.46
C GLY A 119 28.94 11.55 -11.07
N ALA A 120 28.17 11.69 -9.97
CA ALA A 120 28.74 11.85 -8.62
C ALA A 120 28.20 10.90 -7.54
N PHE A 121 27.59 9.76 -7.91
CA PHE A 121 27.03 8.84 -6.92
C PHE A 121 27.96 7.67 -6.64
N ASP A 122 28.64 7.73 -5.49
CA ASP A 122 29.51 6.68 -4.99
C ASP A 122 28.67 5.54 -4.39
N LYS A 123 28.54 4.46 -5.16
CA LYS A 123 27.80 3.25 -4.75
C LYS A 123 28.43 2.55 -3.55
N ASP A 124 29.73 2.70 -3.34
CA ASP A 124 30.48 1.98 -2.32
C ASP A 124 30.34 2.64 -0.93
N SER A 125 29.84 3.88 -0.88
CA SER A 125 29.61 4.64 0.36
C SER A 125 28.28 4.35 1.07
N ALA A 126 27.39 3.55 0.46
CA ALA A 126 25.99 3.50 0.89
C ALA A 126 25.58 2.13 1.47
N GLU A 127 25.90 1.91 2.74
CA GLU A 127 25.32 0.82 3.52
C GLU A 127 23.77 0.89 3.50
N GLY A 128 23.11 -0.22 3.17
CA GLY A 128 21.64 -0.31 3.18
C GLY A 128 20.94 -0.14 1.82
N LEU A 129 21.63 -0.31 0.68
CA LEU A 129 20.99 -0.45 -0.63
C LEU A 129 20.07 -1.68 -0.65
N VAL A 130 18.80 -1.50 -1.00
CA VAL A 130 17.80 -2.58 -1.06
C VAL A 130 17.32 -2.84 -2.49
N PHE A 131 17.39 -1.83 -3.36
CA PHE A 131 16.95 -1.96 -4.74
C PHE A 131 17.72 -1.02 -5.66
N GLU A 132 18.13 -1.53 -6.82
CA GLU A 132 18.68 -0.75 -7.93
C GLU A 132 17.91 -1.07 -9.21
N SER A 133 17.58 -0.04 -9.98
CA SER A 133 17.07 -0.20 -11.35
C SER A 133 17.53 0.95 -12.24
N ILE A 134 17.52 0.68 -13.55
CA ILE A 134 17.89 1.62 -14.59
C ILE A 134 16.67 1.79 -15.49
N TYR A 135 16.24 3.03 -15.72
CA TYR A 135 15.18 3.33 -16.67
C TYR A 135 15.51 4.53 -17.54
N PHE A 136 14.83 4.57 -18.68
CA PHE A 136 14.87 5.68 -19.61
C PHE A 136 13.72 6.64 -19.28
N GLN A 137 14.06 7.82 -18.76
CA GLN A 137 13.09 8.89 -18.51
C GLN A 137 13.04 9.82 -19.73
N LYS A 138 11.85 10.01 -20.30
CA LYS A 138 11.64 11.06 -21.30
C LYS A 138 11.59 12.42 -20.62
N ARG A 139 12.44 13.35 -21.04
CA ARG A 139 12.44 14.75 -20.61
C ARG A 139 12.27 15.64 -21.82
N TYR A 140 11.60 16.78 -21.62
CA TYR A 140 11.46 17.81 -22.63
C TYR A 140 12.56 18.84 -22.43
N ASP A 141 13.38 19.06 -23.45
CA ASP A 141 14.34 20.16 -23.48
C ASP A 141 13.62 21.42 -23.97
N SER A 142 13.38 22.37 -23.07
CA SER A 142 12.69 23.63 -23.43
C SER A 142 13.52 24.52 -24.36
N LEU A 143 14.85 24.39 -24.35
CA LEU A 143 15.75 25.18 -25.19
C LEU A 143 15.84 24.59 -26.60
N LYS A 144 15.88 23.26 -26.71
CA LYS A 144 15.90 22.55 -28.00
C LYS A 144 14.52 22.23 -28.57
N GLN A 145 13.46 22.47 -27.80
CA GLN A 145 12.06 22.13 -28.12
C GLN A 145 11.86 20.66 -28.52
N GLU A 146 12.64 19.76 -27.93
CA GLU A 146 12.67 18.35 -28.31
C GLU A 146 12.57 17.43 -27.10
N TRP A 147 11.98 16.26 -27.31
CA TRP A 147 11.97 15.19 -26.34
C TRP A 147 13.25 14.37 -26.45
N TYR A 148 13.95 14.22 -25.34
CA TYR A 148 15.10 13.33 -25.25
C TYR A 148 14.90 12.28 -24.16
N SER A 149 15.54 11.14 -24.35
CA SER A 149 15.52 10.04 -23.40
C SER A 149 16.80 10.08 -22.58
N ASN A 150 16.68 10.24 -21.28
CA ASN A 150 17.82 10.20 -20.38
C ASN A 150 17.84 8.90 -19.58
N LYS A 151 19.02 8.29 -19.48
CA LYS A 151 19.25 7.08 -18.67
C LYS A 151 19.41 7.49 -17.22
N VAL A 152 18.45 7.10 -16.40
CA VAL A 152 18.40 7.44 -14.99
C VAL A 152 18.63 6.20 -14.14
N HIS A 153 19.43 6.37 -13.11
CA HIS A 153 19.66 5.35 -12.11
C HIS A 153 18.76 5.61 -10.89
N TYR A 154 18.08 4.56 -10.45
CA TYR A 154 17.17 4.61 -9.33
C TYR A 154 17.60 3.67 -8.24
N TYR A 155 17.73 4.21 -7.04
CA TYR A 155 18.20 3.49 -5.86
C TYR A 155 17.20 3.65 -4.72
N ILE A 156 16.94 2.57 -4.00
CA ILE A 156 16.21 2.58 -2.74
C ILE A 156 17.16 2.13 -1.64
N TYR A 157 17.32 2.99 -0.64
CA TYR A 157 18.07 2.69 0.58
C TYR A 157 17.12 2.55 1.77
N ARG A 158 17.39 1.58 2.65
CA ARG A 158 16.66 1.38 3.89
C ARG A 158 17.59 1.63 5.06
N ASP A 159 17.25 2.59 5.92
CA ASP A 159 18.04 2.88 7.12
C ASP A 159 18.06 1.64 8.05
N GLN A 160 19.25 1.12 8.37
CA GLN A 160 19.43 -0.09 9.19
C GLN A 160 19.04 0.09 10.67
N TYR A 161 18.74 1.31 11.13
CA TYR A 161 18.42 1.63 12.52
C TYR A 161 17.23 0.84 13.12
N ASN A 162 16.40 0.17 12.31
CA ASN A 162 15.28 -0.65 12.79
C ASN A 162 15.46 -2.17 12.60
N LEU A 163 16.56 -2.65 12.01
CA LEU A 163 16.82 -4.09 11.90
C LEU A 163 17.29 -4.70 13.25
N ASN A 164 17.99 -3.91 14.06
CA ASN A 164 18.57 -4.35 15.33
C ASN A 164 17.59 -4.31 16.54
N LYS A 165 16.34 -3.87 16.37
CA LYS A 165 15.33 -3.84 17.45
C LYS A 165 14.42 -5.09 17.54
N LYS A 166 14.61 -6.08 16.66
CA LYS A 166 13.88 -7.38 16.73
C LYS A 166 14.68 -8.51 17.40
N LYS A 167 15.84 -8.20 18.00
CA LYS A 167 16.62 -9.13 18.82
C LYS A 167 16.91 -8.49 20.18
N GLY A 168 15.89 -8.44 21.04
CA GLY A 168 15.95 -7.98 22.42
C GLY A 168 14.72 -8.46 23.15
#